data_AF-A0A7J4UMW5-F1
#
_entry.id   AF-A0A7J4UMW5-F1
#
_cell.length_a   1.000
_cell.length_b   1.000
_cell.length_c   1.000
_cell.angle_alpha   90.00
_cell.angle_beta   90.00
_cell.angle_gamma   90.00
#
_symmetry.space_group_name_H-M   'P 1'
#
loop_
_entity.id
_entity.type
_entity.pdbx_description
1 polymer ?
#
loop_
_entity_poly.entity_id
_entity_poly.type
_entity_poly.pdbx_seq_one_letter_code
_entity_poly.pdbx_strand_id
1 'polypeptide(L)'
;MSNKETMVESLHKGVCQVTFEKTDGSKRVMKCTLNSSYLPQNLNEESETKESNPNVIPVWDIDANSWRSFRIDSVEEFQTGSFLGG
;
A
#
# COMPACT_ATOMS: atom_id res chain seq x y z
N MET A 1 -1.06 14.20 11.82
CA MET A 1 -0.56 13.22 10.85
C MET A 1 -1.08 11.86 11.29
N SER A 2 -2.03 11.31 10.53
CA SER A 2 -2.56 9.99 10.80
C SER A 2 -1.61 8.95 10.21
N ASN A 3 -1.46 7.77 10.84
CA ASN A 3 -0.60 6.68 10.34
C ASN A 3 -0.86 6.36 8.85
N LYS A 4 -2.12 6.48 8.42
CA LYS A 4 -2.55 6.36 7.02
C LYS A 4 -1.79 7.29 6.06
N GLU A 5 -1.74 8.58 6.38
CA GLU A 5 -1.15 9.59 5.49
C GLU A 5 0.34 9.30 5.27
N THR A 6 1.06 8.99 6.35
CA THR A 6 2.48 8.64 6.28
C THR A 6 2.73 7.36 5.49
N MET A 7 1.87 6.35 5.62
CA MET A 7 1.96 5.12 4.83
C MET A 7 1.73 5.40 3.34
N VAL A 8 0.68 6.15 3.01
CA VAL A 8 0.35 6.52 1.61
C VAL A 8 1.47 7.36 0.99
N GLU A 9 2.00 8.35 1.71
CA GLU A 9 3.16 9.12 1.25
C GLU A 9 4.37 8.23 0.97
N SER A 10 4.64 7.26 1.85
CA SER A 10 5.76 6.33 1.66
C SER A 10 5.56 5.43 0.45
N LEU A 11 4.34 4.97 0.21
CA LEU A 11 3.97 4.18 -0.97
C LEU A 11 4.11 4.97 -2.27
N HIS A 12 3.83 6.28 -2.26
CA HIS A 12 4.09 7.14 -3.42
C HIS A 12 5.57 7.42 -3.63
N LYS A 13 6.37 7.48 -2.55
CA LYS A 13 7.83 7.66 -2.62
C LYS A 13 8.52 6.42 -3.19
N GLY A 14 8.06 5.22 -2.85
CA GLY A 14 8.66 3.99 -3.34
C GLY A 14 7.94 2.72 -2.94
N VAL A 15 8.62 1.60 -3.14
CA VAL A 15 8.10 0.28 -2.77
C VAL A 15 8.16 0.12 -1.26
N CYS A 16 7.02 -0.21 -0.65
CA CYS A 16 6.90 -0.56 0.75
C CYS A 16 6.53 -2.03 0.89
N GLN A 17 6.78 -2.58 2.08
CA GLN A 17 6.42 -3.94 2.44
C GLN A 17 5.47 -3.87 3.63
N VAL A 18 4.29 -4.46 3.48
CA VAL A 18 3.28 -4.53 4.54
C VAL A 18 3.11 -5.99 4.97
N THR A 19 3.18 -6.23 6.28
CA THR A 19 2.90 -7.52 6.90
C THR A 19 1.54 -7.40 7.60
N PHE A 20 0.60 -8.25 7.20
CA PHE A 20 -0.73 -8.29 7.80
C PHE A 20 -1.16 -9.73 8.12
N GLU A 21 -2.00 -9.86 9.14
CA GLU A 21 -2.62 -11.14 9.48
C GLU A 21 -3.84 -11.38 8.59
N LYS A 22 -3.92 -12.57 8.00
CA LYS A 22 -5.10 -13.02 7.25
C LYS A 22 -6.19 -13.51 8.20
N THR A 23 -7.41 -13.65 7.70
CA THR A 23 -8.55 -14.18 8.48
C THR A 23 -8.34 -15.62 8.99
N ASP A 24 -7.37 -16.34 8.42
CA ASP A 24 -6.97 -17.69 8.82
C ASP A 24 -5.92 -17.70 9.97
N GLY A 25 -5.50 -16.52 10.46
CA GLY A 25 -4.49 -16.37 11.50
C GLY A 25 -3.04 -16.43 11.01
N SER A 26 -2.82 -16.59 9.70
CA SER A 26 -1.48 -16.62 9.13
C SER A 26 -1.01 -15.23 8.68
N LYS A 27 0.26 -14.94 8.92
CA LYS A 27 0.88 -13.67 8.51
C LYS A 27 1.26 -13.72 7.04
N ARG A 28 0.89 -12.68 6.29
CA ARG A 28 1.30 -12.50 4.90
C ARG A 28 2.04 -11.19 4.74
N VAL A 29 3.18 -11.29 4.07
CA VAL A 29 3.98 -10.15 3.63
C VAL A 29 3.58 -9.82 2.20
N MET A 30 3.30 -8.54 1.92
CA MET A 30 2.96 -8.03 0.59
C MET A 30 3.85 -6.85 0.25
N LYS A 31 4.48 -6.88 -0.93
CA LYS A 31 5.24 -5.76 -1.48
C LYS A 31 4.33 -4.92 -2.36
N CYS A 32 4.19 -3.65 -2.01
CA CYS A 32 3.27 -2.78 -2.69
C CYS A 32 3.80 -1.35 -2.86
N THR A 33 3.23 -0.64 -3.81
CA THR A 33 3.64 0.71 -4.18
C THR A 33 2.45 1.51 -4.70
N LEU A 34 2.56 2.84 -4.61
CA LEU A 34 1.70 3.81 -5.29
C LEU A 34 2.53 4.78 -6.12
N ASN A 35 3.83 4.51 -6.27
CA ASN A 35 4.71 5.31 -7.09
C ASN A 35 4.38 5.06 -8.56
N SER A 36 3.99 6.13 -9.26
CA SER A 36 3.61 6.11 -10.68
C SER A 36 4.66 5.49 -11.61
N SER A 37 5.93 5.50 -11.22
CA SER A 37 7.02 4.85 -11.97
C SER A 37 6.92 3.33 -12.00
N TYR A 38 6.25 2.73 -11.01
CA TYR A 38 6.02 1.28 -10.91
C TYR A 38 4.60 0.88 -11.33
N LEU A 39 3.70 1.85 -11.47
CA LEU A 39 2.34 1.59 -11.92
C LEU A 39 2.32 1.38 -13.44
N PRO A 40 1.43 0.52 -13.97
CA PRO A 40 1.28 0.35 -15.41
C PRO A 40 0.84 1.65 -16.09
N GLN A 41 1.54 2.06 -17.15
CA GLN A 41 1.31 3.30 -17.90
C GLN A 41 -0.11 3.45 -18.51
N ASN A 42 -0.90 2.38 -18.56
CA ASN A 42 -2.26 2.34 -19.13
C ASN A 42 -3.38 2.36 -18.06
N LEU A 43 -3.05 2.61 -16.80
CA LEU A 43 -4.07 2.77 -15.78
C LEU A 43 -4.68 4.17 -15.88
N ASN A 44 -5.84 4.23 -16.52
CA ASN A 44 -6.74 5.37 -16.45
C ASN A 44 -6.98 5.65 -14.96
N GLU A 45 -6.52 6.80 -14.49
CA GLU A 45 -6.69 7.26 -13.11
C GLU A 45 -8.15 7.63 -12.84
N GLU A 46 -9.07 6.66 -12.92
CA GLU A 46 -10.34 6.75 -12.21
C GLU A 46 -10.12 6.18 -10.81
N SER A 47 -9.28 6.86 -10.03
CA SER A 47 -9.46 6.86 -8.58
C SER A 47 -10.76 7.58 -8.30
N GLU A 48 -11.89 6.91 -8.54
CA GLU A 48 -13.15 7.23 -7.90
C GLU A 48 -12.83 7.29 -6.41
N THR A 49 -12.80 8.51 -5.88
CA THR A 49 -12.94 8.85 -4.46
C THR A 49 -14.32 8.39 -3.98
N LYS A 50 -14.64 7.10 -4.14
CA LYS A 50 -15.71 6.45 -3.41
C LYS A 50 -15.26 6.43 -1.96
N GLU A 51 -15.98 7.21 -1.15
CA GLU A 51 -15.88 7.34 0.31
C GLU A 51 -15.00 6.26 0.94
N SER A 52 -13.70 6.55 0.99
CA SER A 52 -12.71 5.53 1.27
C SER A 52 -12.77 5.26 2.77
N ASN A 53 -13.27 4.09 3.14
CA ASN A 53 -13.23 3.62 4.52
C ASN A 53 -11.85 3.98 5.12
N PRO A 54 -11.79 4.77 6.21
CA PRO A 54 -10.54 5.34 6.69
C PRO A 54 -9.48 4.28 6.95
N ASN A 55 -9.90 3.05 7.24
CA ASN A 55 -9.02 1.93 7.57
C ASN A 55 -8.56 1.12 6.36
N VAL A 56 -8.96 1.43 5.13
CA VAL A 56 -8.55 0.69 3.92
C VAL A 56 -7.65 1.57 3.05
N ILE A 57 -6.53 1.00 2.59
CA ILE A 57 -5.61 1.65 1.65
C ILE A 57 -5.51 0.79 0.38
N PRO A 58 -5.91 1.31 -0.80
CA PRO A 58 -5.63 0.67 -2.08
C PRO A 58 -4.16 0.86 -2.44
N VAL A 59 -3.51 -0.19 -2.93
CA VAL A 59 -2.11 -0.25 -3.30
C VAL A 59 -1.90 -1.13 -4.52
N TRP A 60 -0.82 -0.91 -5.25
CA TRP A 60 -0.40 -1.82 -6.30
C TRP A 60 0.49 -2.90 -5.70
N ASP A 61 0.05 -4.15 -5.75
CA ASP A 61 0.88 -5.30 -5.38
C ASP A 61 1.82 -5.60 -6.55
N ILE A 62 3.13 -5.49 -6.30
CA ILE A 62 4.18 -5.67 -7.30
C ILE A 62 4.37 -7.16 -7.60
N ASP A 63 4.25 -8.01 -6.59
CA ASP A 63 4.43 -9.45 -6.74
C ASP A 63 3.26 -10.05 -7.54
N ALA A 64 2.04 -9.56 -7.31
CA ALA A 64 0.85 -9.98 -8.05
C ALA A 64 0.59 -9.16 -9.32
N ASN A 65 1.30 -8.05 -9.52
CA ASN A 65 1.09 -7.08 -10.60
C ASN A 65 -0.39 -6.69 -10.77
N SER A 66 -1.05 -6.37 -9.65
CA SER A 66 -2.49 -6.11 -9.58
C SER A 66 -2.83 -5.15 -8.44
N TRP A 67 -3.95 -4.42 -8.57
CA TRP A 67 -4.46 -3.60 -7.47
C TRP A 67 -4.97 -4.48 -6.34
N ARG A 68 -4.52 -4.20 -5.13
CA ARG A 68 -4.98 -4.82 -3.90
C ARG A 68 -5.23 -3.75 -2.85
N SER A 69 -6.04 -4.07 -1.85
CA SER A 69 -6.23 -3.17 -0.72
C SER A 69 -5.97 -3.93 0.57
N PHE A 70 -5.32 -3.28 1.53
CA PHE A 70 -5.17 -3.82 2.88
C PHE A 70 -5.86 -2.92 3.89
N ARG A 71 -6.25 -3.52 5.02
CA ARG A 71 -6.79 -2.79 6.16
C ARG A 71 -5.67 -2.42 7.11
N ILE A 72 -5.58 -1.15 7.48
CA ILE A 72 -4.62 -0.63 8.46
C ILE A 72 -4.76 -1.39 9.78
N ASP A 73 -6.00 -1.72 10.18
CA ASP A 73 -6.30 -2.47 11.41
C ASP A 73 -5.69 -3.88 11.44
N SER A 74 -5.44 -4.48 10.27
CA SER A 74 -4.84 -5.81 10.15
C SER A 74 -3.34 -5.76 9.89
N VAL A 75 -2.76 -4.56 9.74
CA VAL A 75 -1.31 -4.39 9.54
C VAL A 75 -0.61 -4.57 10.88
N GLU A 76 0.26 -5.57 10.93
CA GLU A 76 1.15 -5.79 12.07
C GLU A 76 2.45 -5.00 11.91
N GLU A 77 2.97 -4.91 10.69
CA GLU A 77 4.23 -4.24 10.39
C GLU A 77 4.18 -3.56 9.03
N PHE A 78 4.73 -2.34 8.95
CA PHE A 78 4.87 -1.60 7.71
C PHE A 78 6.32 -1.12 7.59
N GLN A 79 7.02 -1.66 6.60
CA GLN A 79 8.39 -1.31 6.30
C GLN A 79 8.41 -0.43 5.05
N THR A 80 8.84 0.81 5.22
CA THR A 80 9.10 1.70 4.09
C THR A 80 10.42 1.30 3.45
N GLY A 81 10.46 1.18 2.13
CA GLY A 81 11.72 1.03 1.39
C GLY A 81 12.54 2.30 1.56
N SER A 82 13.32 2.35 2.64
CA SER A 82 14.13 3.50 3.00
C SER A 82 15.23 3.69 1.96
N PHE A 83 15.06 4.72 1.14
CA PHE A 83 16.16 5.54 0.67
C PHE A 83 15.68 6.98 0.66
N LEU A 84 15.64 7.63 1.83
CA LEU A 84 15.89 9.07 1.97
C LEU A 84 16.27 9.36 3.43
N GLY A 85 17.50 8.98 3.78
CA GLY A 85 18.31 9.83 4.64
C GLY A 85 18.89 10.93 3.75
N GLY A 86 18.64 12.18 4.14
CA GLY A 86 19.11 13.40 3.47
C GLY A 86 18.50 14.61 4.14
#